data_AF-A0A1E1FBQ6-F1
#
_entry.id   AF-A0A1E1FBQ6-F1
#
_cell.length_a   1.000
_cell.length_b   1.000
_cell.length_c   1.000
_cell.angle_alpha   90.00
_cell.angle_beta   90.00
_cell.angle_gamma   90.00
#
_symmetry.space_group_name_H-M   'P 1'
#
loop_
_entity.id
_entity.type
_entity.pdbx_description
1 polymer ?
#
loop_
_entity_poly.entity_id
_entity_poly.type
_entity_poly.pdbx_seq_one_letter_code
_entity_poly.pdbx_strand_id
1 'polypeptide(L)' 'LRTNYLNQRYFLMTSSYQMAVLLQYNNHDTLSLEELVTATAISKDILVQVLSLLVKAKILVNEETDQYDLNPN' A
#
# COMPACT_ATOMS: atom_id res chain seq x y z
N LEU A 1 -1.01 -7.31 10.09
CA LEU A 1 -0.45 -5.97 10.34
C LEU A 1 -1.40 -5.20 11.27
N ARG A 2 -0.91 -4.31 12.16
CA ARG A 2 -1.76 -3.43 12.98
C ARG A 2 -1.70 -2.02 12.40
N THR A 3 -2.85 -1.41 12.11
CA THR A 3 -2.91 0.03 11.78
C THR A 3 -3.11 0.82 13.07
N ASN A 4 -2.36 1.91 13.22
CA ASN A 4 -2.46 2.82 14.36
C ASN A 4 -2.84 4.24 13.94
N TYR A 5 -3.10 4.45 12.64
CA TYR A 5 -3.46 5.75 12.06
C TYR A 5 -4.99 5.95 11.94
N LEU A 6 -5.79 4.89 12.15
CA LEU A 6 -7.25 4.96 12.20
C LEU A 6 -7.74 5.01 13.65
N ASN A 7 -8.85 5.72 13.88
CA ASN A 7 -9.48 5.88 15.19
C ASN A 7 -9.98 4.54 15.79
N GLN A 8 -10.16 3.52 14.95
CA GLN A 8 -10.48 2.14 15.34
C GLN A 8 -9.29 1.20 15.08
N ARG A 9 -9.10 0.26 16.00
CA ARG A 9 -8.05 -0.74 15.94
C ARG A 9 -8.40 -1.82 14.91
N TYR A 10 -7.80 -1.75 13.73
CA TYR A 10 -7.97 -2.78 12.70
C TYR A 10 -6.79 -3.78 12.69
N PHE A 11 -7.14 -5.06 12.60
CA PHE A 11 -6.20 -6.13 12.29
C PHE A 11 -6.36 -6.49 10.81
N LEU A 12 -5.36 -6.14 10.01
CA LEU A 12 -5.34 -6.51 8.60
C LEU A 12 -4.68 -7.88 8.48
N MET A 13 -5.46 -8.89 8.07
CA MET A 13 -4.93 -10.16 7.57
C MET A 13 -4.53 -9.96 6.12
N THR A 14 -3.24 -9.75 5.89
CA THR A 14 -2.66 -9.48 4.57
C THR A 14 -1.63 -10.53 4.21
N SER A 15 -1.45 -10.77 2.92
CA SER A 15 -0.32 -11.56 2.42
C SER A 15 1.01 -10.84 2.66
N SER A 16 2.13 -11.57 2.56
CA SER A 16 3.47 -11.00 2.72
C SER A 16 3.75 -9.84 1.74
N TYR A 17 3.23 -9.93 0.51
CA TYR A 17 3.39 -8.87 -0.49
C TYR A 17 2.60 -7.60 -0.15
N GLN A 18 1.34 -7.76 0.27
CA GLN A 18 0.53 -6.64 0.76
C GLN A 18 1.20 -6.00 1.99
N MET A 19 1.79 -6.81 2.86
CA MET A 19 2.49 -6.32 4.05
C MET A 19 3.74 -5.52 3.67
N ALA A 20 4.54 -6.00 2.70
CA ALA A 20 5.71 -5.29 2.21
C ALA A 20 5.35 -3.90 1.66
N VAL A 21 4.28 -3.80 0.88
CA VAL A 21 3.78 -2.52 0.35
C VAL A 21 3.34 -1.59 1.49
N LEU A 22 2.52 -2.08 2.43
CA LEU A 22 2.00 -1.26 3.52
C LEU A 22 3.10 -0.77 4.48
N LEU A 23 4.18 -1.53 4.66
CA LEU A 23 5.31 -1.12 5.50
C LEU A 23 6.08 0.08 4.93
N GLN A 24 6.08 0.26 3.60
CA GLN A 24 6.74 1.41 2.97
C GLN A 24 6.10 2.74 3.37
N TYR A 25 4.79 2.72 3.65
CA TYR A 25 4.02 3.88 4.08
C TYR A 25 4.23 4.27 5.55
N ASN A 26 5.04 3.51 6.31
CA ASN A 26 5.42 3.95 7.66
C ASN A 26 6.38 5.16 7.63
N ASN A 27 7.11 5.33 6.52
CA ASN A 27 8.14 6.36 6.37
C ASN A 27 7.89 7.31 5.19
N HIS A 28 6.90 7.02 4.34
CA HIS A 28 6.56 7.80 3.15
C HIS A 28 5.04 7.94 3.05
N ASP A 29 4.53 9.15 2.80
CA ASP A 29 3.09 9.37 2.66
C ASP A 29 2.58 8.99 1.25
N THR A 30 3.42 9.24 0.24
CA THR A 30 3.13 9.04 -1.18
C THR A 30 4.25 8.23 -1.83
N LEU A 31 3.90 7.21 -2.60
CA LEU A 31 4.88 6.39 -3.32
C LEU A 31 4.42 6.11 -4.76
N SER A 32 5.33 6.27 -5.72
CA SER A 32 5.08 5.86 -7.10
C SER A 32 5.22 4.36 -7.29
N LEU A 33 4.62 3.83 -8.37
CA LEU A 33 4.74 2.41 -8.73
C LEU A 33 6.21 1.99 -8.90
N GLU A 34 7.06 2.85 -9.46
CA GLU A 34 8.48 2.54 -9.66
C GLU A 34 9.25 2.51 -8.34
N GLU A 35 9.00 3.45 -7.44
CA GLU A 35 9.61 3.46 -6.10
C GLU A 35 9.20 2.23 -5.30
N LEU A 36 7.93 1.80 -5.39
CA LEU A 36 7.46 0.58 -4.74
C LEU A 36 8.16 -0.67 -5.28
N VAL A 37 8.38 -0.76 -6.60
CA VAL A 37 9.13 -1.86 -7.21
C VAL A 37 10.57 -1.86 -6.71
N THR A 38 11.23 -0.70 -6.70
CA THR A 38 12.62 -0.59 -6.24
C THR A 38 12.75 -0.91 -4.76
N ALA A 39 11.81 -0.45 -3.93
CA ALA A 39 11.91 -0.62 -2.49
C ALA A 39 11.51 -2.01 -2.01
N THR A 40 10.57 -2.67 -2.69
CA THR A 40 10.11 -4.02 -2.32
C THR A 40 10.81 -5.15 -3.08
N ALA A 41 11.48 -4.83 -4.20
CA ALA A 41 12.05 -5.78 -5.15
C ALA A 41 11.02 -6.80 -5.69
N ILE A 42 9.72 -6.46 -5.66
CA ILE A 42 8.63 -7.28 -6.19
C ILE A 42 8.44 -6.96 -7.68
N SER A 43 8.18 -7.98 -8.51
CA SER A 43 7.87 -7.78 -9.93
C SER A 43 6.64 -6.87 -10.13
N LYS A 44 6.73 -5.94 -11.11
CA LYS A 44 5.65 -4.99 -11.45
C LYS A 44 4.28 -5.67 -11.59
N ASP A 45 4.18 -6.80 -12.28
CA ASP A 45 2.92 -7.54 -12.45
C ASP A 45 2.22 -7.95 -11.14
N ILE A 46 3.00 -8.43 -10.16
CA ILE A 46 2.47 -8.85 -8.85
C ILE A 46 2.08 -7.59 -8.06
N LEU A 47 2.92 -6.57 -8.12
CA LEU A 47 2.69 -5.31 -7.41
C LEU A 47 1.40 -4.62 -7.88
N VAL A 48 1.15 -4.57 -9.19
CA VAL A 48 -0.09 -4.02 -9.77
C VAL A 48 -1.33 -4.77 -9.26
N GLN A 49 -1.27 -6.10 -9.14
CA GLN A 49 -2.36 -6.90 -8.58
C GLN A 49 -2.60 -6.57 -7.10
N VAL A 50 -1.52 -6.44 -6.33
CA VAL A 50 -1.57 -6.10 -4.90
C VAL A 50 -2.13 -4.69 -4.69
N LEU A 51 -1.65 -3.71 -5.45
CA LEU A 51 -2.11 -2.32 -5.40
C LEU A 51 -3.59 -2.21 -5.78
N SER A 52 -4.02 -2.91 -6.83
CA SER A 52 -5.43 -2.99 -7.22
C SER A 52 -6.32 -3.53 -6.09
N LEU A 53 -5.84 -4.52 -5.32
CA LEU A 53 -6.55 -5.04 -4.16
C LEU A 53 -6.62 -4.00 -3.02
N LEU A 54 -5.52 -3.32 -2.73
CA LEU A 54 -5.42 -2.33 -1.66
C LEU A 54 -6.26 -1.08 -1.96
N VAL A 55 -6.32 -0.64 -3.21
CA VAL A 55 -7.20 0.44 -3.67
C VAL A 55 -8.67 0.01 -3.55
N LYS A 56 -9.01 -1.20 -3.97
CA LYS A 56 -10.38 -1.74 -3.83
C LYS A 56 -10.81 -1.88 -2.36
N ALA A 57 -9.87 -2.17 -1.48
CA ALA A 57 -10.07 -2.22 -0.04
C ALA A 57 -10.13 -0.82 0.63
N LYS A 58 -9.98 0.26 -0.16
CA LYS A 58 -9.90 1.66 0.32
C LYS A 58 -8.75 1.89 1.32
N ILE A 59 -7.68 1.13 1.22
CA ILE A 59 -6.48 1.31 2.06
C ILE A 59 -5.51 2.27 1.38
N LEU A 60 -5.37 2.14 0.06
CA LEU A 60 -4.60 3.07 -0.77
C LEU A 60 -5.55 3.87 -1.66
N VAL A 61 -5.17 5.10 -1.96
CA VAL A 61 -5.79 5.95 -2.96
C VAL A 61 -4.82 6.12 -4.12
N ASN A 62 -5.35 6.18 -5.33
CA ASN A 62 -4.59 6.51 -6.53
C ASN A 62 -5.15 7.84 -7.04
N GLU A 63 -4.65 8.95 -6.49
CA GLU A 63 -5.12 10.30 -6.85
C GLU A 63 -4.50 10.77 -8.18
N GLU A 64 -3.25 10.38 -8.44
CA GLU A 64 -2.52 10.65 -9.69
C GLU A 64 -2.07 9.35 -10.37
N THR A 65 -1.89 9.40 -11.70
CA THR A 65 -1.48 8.25 -12.51
C THR A 65 -0.17 7.68 -11.96
N ASP A 66 -0.17 6.38 -11.61
CA ASP A 66 0.98 5.66 -11.01
C ASP A 66 1.46 6.14 -9.64
N GLN A 67 0.69 6.98 -8.95
CA GLN A 67 0.98 7.46 -7.60
C GLN A 67 -0.02 6.89 -6.59
N TYR A 68 0.49 6.38 -5.46
CA TYR A 68 -0.32 5.74 -4.44
C TYR A 68 -0.10 6.41 -3.09
N ASP A 69 -1.20 6.79 -2.47
CA ASP A 69 -1.24 7.43 -1.16
C ASP A 69 -1.96 6.53 -0.16
N LEU A 70 -1.56 6.61 1.11
CA LEU A 70 -2.27 5.92 2.18
C LEU A 70 -3.58 6.65 2.49
N ASN A 71 -4.72 5.95 2.42
CA ASN A 71 -6.02 6.56 2.73
C ASN A 71 -6.14 6.84 4.24
N PRO A 72 -6.29 8.11 4.68
CA PRO A 72 -6.45 8.46 6.08
C PRO A 72 -7.90 8.31 6.61
N ASN A 73 -8.89 8.09 5.72
CA ASN A 73 -10.33 8.06 6.05
C ASN A 73 -10.92 6.65 6.14
#